data_AF-A0A0Q9L2E5-F1
#
_entry.id   AF-A0A0Q9L2E5-F1
#
_cell.length_a   1.000
_cell.length_b   1.000
_cell.length_c   1.000
_cell.angle_alpha   90.00
_cell.angle_beta   90.00
_cell.angle_gamma   90.00
#
_symmetry.space_group_name_H-M   'P 1'
#
loop_
_entity.id
_entity.type
_entity.pdbx_description
1 polymer ?
#
loop_
_entity_poly.entity_id
_entity_poly.type
_entity_poly.pdbx_seq_one_letter_code
_entity_poly.pdbx_strand_id
1 'polypeptide(L)'
;MTGMVGNPAGDVARTLLLFRFGTLPDEAPRVVNTLQIMRDKINEIYLEHYLTYSNLQFSDIDEWMLPIAAARLTEWIPDQEKALLLNFIEERLSSLGTI
;
A
#
# COMPACT_ATOMS: atom_id res chain seq x y z
N MET A 1 -3.12 7.65 -17.84
CA MET A 1 -3.55 6.24 -17.98
C MET A 1 -2.40 5.50 -18.65
N THR A 2 -1.56 4.84 -17.87
CA THR A 2 -0.40 4.09 -18.35
C THR A 2 -0.62 2.64 -17.93
N GLY A 3 -0.95 1.77 -18.88
CA GLY A 3 -0.86 0.33 -18.61
C GLY A 3 0.59 0.03 -18.31
N MET A 4 0.89 -0.38 -17.08
CA MET A 4 2.22 -0.86 -16.71
C MET A 4 2.36 -2.32 -17.15
N VAL A 5 3.49 -2.64 -17.77
CA VAL A 5 4.03 -4.00 -17.82
C VAL A 5 5.01 -4.09 -16.66
N GLY A 6 4.69 -4.88 -15.65
CA GLY A 6 5.46 -4.95 -14.41
C GLY A 6 5.27 -6.29 -13.71
N ASN A 7 5.89 -6.46 -12.54
CA ASN A 7 5.68 -7.63 -11.70
C ASN A 7 4.27 -7.53 -11.08
N PRO A 8 3.37 -8.52 -11.29
CA PRO A 8 2.02 -8.49 -10.73
C PRO A 8 1.99 -8.32 -9.20
N ALA A 9 3.00 -8.86 -8.49
CA ALA A 9 3.11 -8.68 -7.05
C ALA A 9 3.31 -7.20 -6.65
N GLY A 10 4.02 -6.42 -7.47
CA GLY A 10 4.19 -4.98 -7.29
C GLY A 10 2.88 -4.20 -7.48
N ASP A 11 2.05 -4.60 -8.45
CA ASP A 11 0.74 -3.99 -8.68
C ASP A 11 -0.22 -4.23 -7.49
N VAL A 12 -0.19 -5.46 -6.95
CA VAL A 12 -0.96 -5.81 -5.74
C VAL A 12 -0.45 -5.03 -4.54
N ALA A 13 0.87 -4.98 -4.31
CA ALA A 13 1.48 -4.20 -3.24
C ALA A 13 1.07 -2.72 -3.31
N ARG A 14 1.05 -2.13 -4.51
CA ARG A 14 0.60 -0.75 -4.72
C ARG A 14 -0.87 -0.56 -4.34
N THR A 15 -1.72 -1.50 -4.72
CA THR A 15 -3.15 -1.47 -4.36
C THR A 15 -3.34 -1.51 -2.84
N LEU A 16 -2.68 -2.47 -2.16
CA LEU A 16 -2.75 -2.59 -0.70
C LEU A 16 -2.24 -1.34 0.01
N LEU A 17 -1.13 -0.78 -0.47
CA LEU A 17 -0.53 0.44 0.06
C LEU A 17 -1.48 1.63 -0.03
N LEU A 18 -2.15 1.82 -1.17
CA LEU A 18 -3.12 2.92 -1.35
C LEU A 18 -4.31 2.82 -0.38
N PHE A 19 -4.84 1.63 -0.16
CA PHE A 19 -5.94 1.47 0.79
C PHE A 19 -5.48 1.63 2.25
N ARG A 20 -4.23 1.25 2.56
CA ARG A 20 -3.68 1.32 3.92
C ARG A 20 -3.25 2.74 4.31
N PHE A 21 -2.57 3.45 3.41
CA PHE A 21 -1.96 4.74 3.72
C PHE A 21 -2.62 5.93 3.01
N GLY A 22 -3.43 5.67 1.98
CA GLY A 22 -4.11 6.72 1.22
C GLY A 22 -4.94 7.62 2.12
N THR A 23 -4.60 8.90 2.18
CA THR A 23 -5.37 9.88 2.95
C THR A 23 -6.28 10.68 2.02
N LEU A 24 -7.35 11.24 2.57
CA LEU A 24 -8.17 12.19 1.83
C LEU A 24 -7.48 13.56 1.87
N PRO A 25 -7.62 14.39 0.82
CA PRO A 25 -7.23 15.79 0.88
C PRO A 25 -7.91 16.51 2.05
N ASP A 26 -7.27 17.57 2.56
CA ASP A 26 -7.75 18.33 3.73
C ASP A 26 -9.13 18.97 3.50
N GLU A 27 -9.51 19.18 2.24
CA GLU A 27 -10.80 19.75 1.85
C GLU A 27 -11.95 18.73 1.87
N ALA A 28 -11.67 17.45 2.12
CA ALA A 28 -12.67 16.40 2.10
C ALA A 28 -13.58 16.40 3.35
N PRO A 29 -14.87 16.04 3.23
CA PRO A 29 -15.79 15.96 4.37
C PRO A 29 -15.33 14.95 5.44
N ARG A 30 -15.51 15.29 6.72
CA ARG A 30 -15.14 14.48 7.92
C ARG A 30 -15.91 13.15 8.10
N VAL A 31 -16.49 12.55 7.06
CA VAL A 31 -17.15 11.22 7.10
C VAL A 31 -16.09 10.09 7.09
N VAL A 32 -14.99 10.27 7.82
CA VAL A 32 -13.71 9.58 7.62
C VAL A 32 -13.66 8.21 8.32
N ASN A 33 -14.41 8.01 9.40
CA ASN A 33 -14.26 6.79 10.21
C ASN A 33 -14.86 5.53 9.55
N THR A 34 -15.98 5.66 8.82
CA THR A 34 -16.57 4.51 8.11
C THR A 34 -15.70 4.06 6.94
N LEU A 35 -14.98 5.00 6.32
CA LEU A 35 -14.10 4.71 5.19
C LEU A 35 -12.94 3.82 5.61
N GLN A 36 -12.37 4.01 6.80
CA GLN A 36 -11.22 3.21 7.24
C GLN A 36 -11.58 1.73 7.40
N ILE A 37 -12.72 1.42 8.05
CA ILE A 37 -13.20 0.04 8.22
C ILE A 37 -13.49 -0.61 6.86
N MET A 38 -14.08 0.15 5.93
CA MET A 38 -14.33 -0.35 4.58
C MET A 38 -13.03 -0.67 3.83
N ARG A 39 -11.99 0.16 3.97
CA ARG A 39 -10.70 -0.03 3.31
C ARG A 39 -10.02 -1.33 3.75
N ASP A 40 -10.00 -1.61 5.05
CA ASP A 40 -9.39 -2.84 5.57
C ASP A 40 -10.11 -4.08 5.05
N LYS A 41 -11.46 -4.06 5.04
CA LYS A 41 -12.25 -5.18 4.52
C LYS A 41 -12.07 -5.38 3.01
N ILE A 42 -12.01 -4.29 2.25
CA ILE A 42 -11.75 -4.35 0.80
C ILE A 42 -10.37 -4.95 0.54
N ASN A 43 -9.34 -4.50 1.27
CA ASN A 43 -7.98 -5.02 1.15
C ASN A 43 -7.91 -6.52 1.43
N GLU A 44 -8.53 -6.98 2.52
CA GLU A 44 -8.57 -8.39 2.89
C GLU A 44 -9.20 -9.24 1.78
N ILE A 45 -10.41 -8.89 1.33
CA ILE A 45 -11.14 -9.63 0.29
C ILE A 45 -10.37 -9.60 -1.03
N TYR A 46 -9.82 -8.45 -1.41
CA TYR A 46 -9.04 -8.30 -2.64
C TYR A 46 -7.79 -9.19 -2.62
N LEU A 47 -7.02 -9.16 -1.52
CA LEU A 47 -5.80 -9.93 -1.39
C LEU A 47 -6.10 -11.44 -1.40
N GLU A 48 -7.11 -11.88 -0.65
CA GLU A 48 -7.54 -13.27 -0.60
C GLU A 48 -7.92 -13.78 -2.00
N HIS A 49 -8.76 -13.03 -2.73
CA HIS A 49 -9.15 -13.40 -4.08
C HIS A 49 -7.95 -13.40 -5.03
N TYR A 50 -7.10 -12.37 -4.98
CA TYR A 50 -5.96 -12.28 -5.88
C TYR A 50 -4.99 -13.46 -5.66
N LEU A 51 -4.68 -13.80 -4.42
CA LEU A 51 -3.83 -14.95 -4.08
C LEU A 51 -4.47 -16.28 -4.46
N THR A 52 -5.80 -16.41 -4.35
CA THR A 52 -6.51 -17.64 -4.74
C THR A 52 -6.41 -17.92 -6.24
N TYR A 53 -6.43 -16.87 -7.06
CA TYR A 53 -6.45 -17.00 -8.53
C TYR A 53 -5.12 -16.69 -9.21
N SER A 54 -4.13 -16.21 -8.46
CA SER A 54 -2.75 -16.06 -8.93
C SER A 54 -1.90 -17.20 -8.36
N ASN A 55 -0.84 -17.58 -9.08
CA ASN A 55 0.16 -18.51 -8.54
C ASN A 55 1.15 -17.81 -7.57
N LEU A 56 0.80 -16.63 -7.05
CA LEU A 56 1.64 -15.86 -6.14
C LEU A 56 1.41 -16.28 -4.70
N GLN A 57 2.42 -16.10 -3.89
CA GLN A 57 2.36 -16.16 -2.44
C GLN A 57 2.31 -14.74 -1.85
N PHE A 58 1.84 -14.64 -0.61
CA PHE A 58 1.87 -13.35 0.09
C PHE A 58 3.30 -12.80 0.23
N SER A 59 4.31 -13.67 0.41
CA SER A 59 5.72 -13.26 0.46
C SER A 59 6.16 -12.53 -0.80
N ASP A 60 5.70 -12.98 -1.98
CA ASP A 60 6.02 -12.33 -3.25
C ASP A 60 5.52 -10.90 -3.26
N ILE A 61 4.39 -10.60 -2.62
CA ILE A 61 3.81 -9.26 -2.52
C ILE A 61 4.50 -8.45 -1.42
N ASP A 62 4.78 -9.06 -0.27
CA ASP A 62 5.37 -8.36 0.88
C ASP A 62 6.77 -7.82 0.58
N GLU A 63 7.56 -8.53 -0.24
CA GLU A 63 8.86 -8.05 -0.73
C GLU A 63 8.76 -6.73 -1.53
N TRP A 64 7.62 -6.50 -2.21
CA TRP A 64 7.39 -5.26 -2.94
C TRP A 64 6.88 -4.10 -2.08
N MET A 65 6.41 -4.33 -0.86
CA MET A 65 5.83 -3.28 -0.04
C MET A 65 6.81 -2.14 0.24
N LEU A 66 8.09 -2.46 0.51
CA LEU A 66 9.14 -1.47 0.74
C LEU A 66 9.46 -0.62 -0.51
N PRO A 67 9.84 -1.20 -1.68
CA PRO A 67 10.13 -0.41 -2.87
C PRO A 67 8.92 0.36 -3.40
N ILE A 68 7.71 -0.17 -3.27
CA ILE A 68 6.48 0.53 -3.68
C ILE A 68 6.17 1.71 -2.73
N ALA A 69 6.39 1.56 -1.42
CA ALA A 69 6.27 2.69 -0.48
C ALA A 69 7.27 3.81 -0.80
N ALA A 70 8.52 3.44 -1.09
CA ALA A 70 9.53 4.40 -1.51
C ALA A 70 9.17 5.09 -2.83
N ALA A 71 8.65 4.35 -3.82
CA ALA A 71 8.19 4.93 -5.08
C ALA A 71 7.01 5.91 -4.87
N ARG A 72 6.06 5.57 -3.98
CA ARG A 72 4.90 6.42 -3.66
C ARG A 72 5.30 7.78 -3.10
N LEU A 73 6.39 7.87 -2.32
CA LEU A 73 6.91 9.14 -1.80
C LEU A 73 7.37 10.12 -2.90
N THR A 74 7.60 9.64 -4.12
CA THR A 74 7.97 10.49 -5.27
C THR A 74 6.76 11.12 -5.98
N GLU A 75 5.55 10.63 -5.66
CA GLU A 75 4.30 11.15 -6.22
C GLU A 75 3.77 12.34 -5.39
N TRP A 76 2.84 13.12 -5.95
CA TRP A 76 2.15 14.16 -5.19
C TRP A 76 1.09 13.50 -4.28
N ILE A 77 1.29 13.61 -2.97
CA ILE A 77 0.45 13.01 -1.92
C ILE A 77 0.31 13.98 -0.72
N PRO A 78 -0.74 13.87 0.10
CA PRO A 78 -0.87 14.68 1.31
C PRO A 78 0.27 14.44 2.30
N ASP A 79 0.63 15.47 3.08
CA ASP A 79 1.73 15.39 4.05
C ASP A 79 1.49 14.32 5.13
N GLN A 80 0.23 14.08 5.50
CA GLN A 80 -0.14 13.02 6.42
C GLN A 80 0.20 11.62 5.86
N GLU A 81 -0.13 11.35 4.60
CA GLU A 81 0.22 10.09 3.94
C GLU A 81 1.74 9.94 3.84
N LYS A 82 2.45 11.03 3.51
CA LYS A 82 3.91 11.06 3.44
C LYS A 82 4.56 10.67 4.76
N ALA A 83 4.09 11.22 5.88
CA ALA A 83 4.60 10.91 7.21
C ALA A 83 4.37 9.43 7.60
N LEU A 84 3.18 8.89 7.29
CA LEU A 84 2.86 7.49 7.55
C LEU A 84 3.74 6.54 6.73
N LEU A 85 3.99 6.87 5.46
CA LEU A 85 4.85 6.08 4.58
C LEU A 85 6.31 6.10 5.03
N LEU A 86 6.83 7.26 5.45
CA LEU A 86 8.19 7.37 5.98
C LEU A 86 8.40 6.49 7.21
N ASN A 87 7.47 6.53 8.17
CA ASN A 87 7.54 5.67 9.36
C ASN A 87 7.54 4.18 8.96
N PHE A 88 6.63 3.77 8.08
CA PHE A 88 6.58 2.39 7.58
C PHE A 88 7.90 1.96 6.92
N ILE A 89 8.51 2.82 6.10
CA ILE A 89 9.80 2.53 5.44
C ILE A 89 10.91 2.39 6.46
N GLU A 90 11.00 3.29 7.45
CA GLU A 90 12.00 3.25 8.51
C GLU A 90 11.89 1.98 9.35
N GLU A 91 10.67 1.59 9.73
CA GLU A 91 10.38 0.33 10.44
C GLU A 91 10.86 -0.89 9.62
N ARG A 92 10.52 -0.92 8.33
CA ARG A 92 10.89 -2.02 7.42
C ARG A 92 12.40 -2.11 7.21
N LEU A 93 13.08 -0.99 6.98
CA LEU A 93 14.54 -0.96 6.83
C LEU A 93 15.25 -1.41 8.11
N SER A 94 14.75 -0.99 9.27
CA SER A 94 15.29 -1.40 10.57
C SER A 94 15.16 -2.92 10.78
N SER A 95 14.03 -3.52 10.40
CA SER A 95 13.85 -4.97 10.48
C SER A 95 14.75 -5.77 9.54
N LEU A 96 15.18 -5.17 8.41
CA LEU A 96 16.11 -5.80 7.46
C LEU A 96 17.57 -5.68 7.90
N GLY A 97 17.91 -4.61 8.64
CA GLY A 97 19.28 -4.35 9.12
C GLY A 97 19.69 -5.13 10.37
N THR A 98 18.83 -5.99 10.92
CA THR A 98 19.12 -6.82 12.09
C THR A 98 19.70 -8.19 11.69
N ILE A 99 20.75 -8.19 10.86
CA ILE A 99 21.54 -9.39 10.48
C ILE A 99 22.78 -9.49 11.37
#